data_AF-A0A525CP09-F1
#
_entry.id   AF-A0A525CP09-F1
#
_cell.length_a   1.000
_cell.length_b   1.000
_cell.length_c   1.000
_cell.angle_alpha   90.00
_cell.angle_beta   90.00
_cell.angle_gamma   90.00
#
_symmetry.space_group_name_H-M   'P 1'
#
loop_
_entity.id
_entity.type
_entity.pdbx_description
1 polymer ?
#
loop_
_entity_poly.entity_id
_entity_poly.type
_entity_poly.pdbx_seq_one_letter_code
_entity_poly.pdbx_strand_id
1 'polypeptide(L)'
;MRYLLLSIVLIVLSADSVCGYEITFFEKVEVESSELSLGDIVSFHGDHETTNALKIHKIGAAPAPGKTISVDARRIIREVHRTFDDLPEINWTGHATVTVYRKGNRITGSEIDQLLTDYLKRNNDKFRGAQVKHTIESLPAPFYLPTGTFECDIIPANPQIIGSKRVSLIFKVDGKVIKNLSIHCRIEAYAKVVVARNRIKYGTILNP
;
A
#
# COMPACT_ATOMS: atom_id res chain seq x y z
N MET A 1 -9.93 -3.16 -76.55
CA MET A 1 -9.92 -2.11 -75.50
C MET A 1 -11.07 -2.28 -74.49
N ARG A 2 -11.43 -3.52 -74.12
CA ARG A 2 -12.57 -3.79 -73.20
C ARG A 2 -12.18 -4.67 -72.00
N TYR A 3 -10.96 -5.20 -72.00
CA TYR A 3 -10.37 -6.00 -70.91
C TYR A 3 -9.44 -5.19 -69.99
N LEU A 4 -9.11 -3.95 -70.36
CA LEU A 4 -8.19 -3.09 -69.59
C LEU A 4 -8.91 -2.32 -68.47
N LEU A 5 -10.24 -2.22 -68.54
CA LEU A 5 -11.09 -1.60 -67.51
C LEU A 5 -11.56 -2.61 -66.44
N LEU A 6 -11.45 -3.91 -66.71
CA LEU A 6 -11.83 -4.96 -65.76
C LEU A 6 -10.69 -5.34 -64.79
N SER A 7 -9.45 -4.94 -65.10
CA SER A 7 -8.26 -5.19 -64.27
C SER A 7 -8.05 -4.15 -63.17
N ILE A 8 -8.67 -2.97 -63.28
CA ILE A 8 -8.51 -1.87 -62.30
C ILE A 8 -9.55 -1.96 -61.16
N VAL A 9 -10.68 -2.62 -61.37
CA VAL A 9 -11.72 -2.77 -60.34
C VAL A 9 -11.41 -3.92 -59.36
N LEU A 10 -10.52 -4.85 -59.72
CA LEU A 10 -10.18 -6.00 -58.86
C LEU A 10 -9.08 -5.71 -57.82
N ILE A 11 -8.40 -4.56 -57.90
CA ILE A 11 -7.32 -4.18 -56.95
C ILE A 11 -7.88 -3.43 -55.72
N VAL A 12 -9.13 -2.93 -55.77
CA VAL A 12 -9.71 -2.13 -54.68
C VAL A 12 -10.39 -2.99 -53.59
N LEU A 13 -10.42 -4.33 -53.74
CA LEU A 13 -11.07 -5.24 -52.78
C LEU A 13 -10.12 -6.01 -51.85
N SER A 14 -8.84 -5.63 -51.79
CA SER A 14 -7.91 -6.10 -50.76
C SER A 14 -7.45 -4.93 -49.89
N ALA A 15 -8.43 -4.17 -49.37
CA ALA A 15 -8.23 -3.59 -48.04
C ALA A 15 -8.39 -4.75 -47.06
N ASP A 16 -7.35 -5.60 -46.97
CA ASP A 16 -7.14 -6.34 -45.75
C ASP A 16 -7.09 -5.27 -44.66
N SER A 17 -8.14 -5.21 -43.85
CA SER A 17 -8.01 -4.65 -42.52
C SER A 17 -6.90 -5.47 -41.88
N VAL A 18 -5.66 -5.01 -42.03
CA VAL A 18 -4.58 -5.37 -41.13
C VAL A 18 -5.21 -5.11 -39.77
N CYS A 19 -5.56 -6.19 -39.09
CA CYS A 19 -6.12 -6.15 -37.76
C CYS A 19 -4.93 -5.75 -36.88
N GLY A 20 -4.57 -4.47 -36.99
CA GLY A 20 -3.41 -3.88 -36.39
C GLY A 20 -3.61 -4.00 -34.90
N TYR A 21 -2.61 -4.58 -34.25
CA TYR A 21 -2.65 -4.76 -32.82
C TYR A 21 -2.58 -3.37 -32.18
N GLU A 22 -3.66 -2.94 -31.54
CA GLU A 22 -3.75 -1.59 -30.98
C GLU A 22 -3.55 -1.65 -29.46
N ILE A 23 -2.57 -0.89 -28.99
CA ILE A 23 -2.33 -0.66 -27.57
C ILE A 23 -2.58 0.81 -27.26
N THR A 24 -3.50 1.07 -26.34
CA THR A 24 -3.87 2.43 -25.95
C THR A 24 -3.42 2.74 -24.53
N PHE A 25 -2.59 3.76 -24.36
CA PHE A 25 -2.16 4.24 -23.04
C PHE A 25 -3.29 5.02 -22.34
N PHE A 26 -3.55 4.64 -21.08
CA PHE A 26 -4.50 5.35 -20.22
C PHE A 26 -3.99 6.74 -19.85
N GLU A 27 -4.90 7.67 -19.53
CA GLU A 27 -4.52 8.96 -18.93
C GLU A 27 -4.10 8.79 -17.48
N LYS A 28 -4.88 7.99 -16.74
CA LYS A 28 -4.73 7.78 -15.31
C LYS A 28 -5.15 6.35 -14.94
N VAL A 29 -4.37 5.73 -14.05
CA VAL A 29 -4.69 4.41 -13.50
C VAL A 29 -4.50 4.41 -11.98
N GLU A 30 -5.32 3.62 -11.30
CA GLU A 30 -5.12 3.21 -9.91
C GLU A 30 -4.61 1.77 -9.85
N VAL A 31 -3.54 1.55 -9.08
CA VAL A 31 -2.96 0.22 -8.85
C VAL A 31 -2.82 -0.08 -7.36
N GLU A 32 -2.79 -1.36 -7.01
CA GLU A 32 -2.55 -1.82 -5.62
C GLU A 32 -1.16 -2.46 -5.45
N SER A 33 -0.67 -3.12 -6.50
CA SER A 33 0.63 -3.82 -6.54
C SER A 33 1.82 -2.89 -6.28
N SER A 34 2.92 -3.46 -5.76
CA SER A 34 4.21 -2.77 -5.62
C SER A 34 4.98 -2.66 -6.92
N GLU A 35 4.63 -3.48 -7.90
CA GLU A 35 5.24 -3.50 -9.22
C GLU A 35 4.20 -3.06 -10.25
N LEU A 36 4.68 -2.39 -11.29
CA LEU A 36 3.88 -1.93 -12.41
C LEU A 36 4.19 -2.79 -13.63
N SER A 37 3.15 -3.36 -14.21
CA SER A 37 3.18 -4.08 -15.47
C SER A 37 2.67 -3.20 -16.61
N LEU A 38 2.96 -3.57 -17.85
CA LEU A 38 2.43 -2.87 -19.02
C LEU A 38 0.90 -2.94 -19.02
N GLY A 39 0.31 -4.09 -18.67
CA GLY A 39 -1.14 -4.24 -18.64
C GLY A 39 -1.86 -3.42 -17.57
N ASP A 40 -1.13 -2.84 -16.61
CA ASP A 40 -1.72 -1.87 -15.70
C ASP A 40 -1.95 -0.52 -16.38
N ILE A 41 -1.12 -0.12 -17.35
CA ILE A 41 -1.13 1.24 -17.91
C ILE A 41 -1.68 1.36 -19.32
N VAL A 42 -2.02 0.24 -19.95
CA VAL A 42 -2.58 0.20 -21.31
C VAL A 42 -3.78 -0.73 -21.42
N SER A 43 -4.66 -0.44 -22.38
CA SER A 43 -5.61 -1.42 -22.90
C SER A 43 -5.08 -2.07 -24.18
N PHE A 44 -5.39 -3.35 -24.36
CA PHE A 44 -5.02 -4.13 -25.53
C PHE A 44 -6.27 -4.42 -26.35
N HIS A 45 -6.24 -4.11 -27.64
CA HIS A 45 -7.31 -4.43 -28.58
C HIS A 45 -6.77 -5.38 -29.67
N GLY A 46 -7.46 -6.50 -29.86
CA GLY A 46 -7.00 -7.63 -30.67
C GLY A 46 -6.47 -8.79 -29.82
N ASP A 47 -6.59 -10.01 -30.35
CA ASP A 47 -6.10 -11.22 -29.69
C ASP A 47 -4.88 -11.76 -30.44
N HIS A 48 -3.76 -11.85 -29.72
CA HIS A 48 -2.50 -12.37 -30.23
C HIS A 48 -1.79 -13.11 -29.10
N GLU A 49 -1.11 -14.21 -29.40
CA GLU A 49 -0.42 -15.05 -28.41
C GLU A 49 0.54 -14.23 -27.52
N THR A 50 1.24 -13.26 -28.12
CA THR A 50 2.17 -12.34 -27.44
C THR A 50 1.50 -11.36 -26.47
N THR A 51 0.18 -11.18 -26.53
CA THR A 51 -0.56 -10.23 -25.67
C THR A 51 -0.45 -10.59 -24.21
N ASN A 52 -0.45 -11.88 -23.87
CA ASN A 52 -0.33 -12.31 -22.49
C ASN A 52 1.07 -12.01 -21.93
N ALA A 53 2.11 -12.19 -22.74
CA ALA A 53 3.48 -11.84 -22.36
C ALA A 53 3.66 -10.33 -22.15
N LEU A 54 3.07 -9.51 -23.03
CA LEU A 54 3.07 -8.05 -22.90
C LEU A 54 2.30 -7.60 -21.66
N LYS A 55 1.11 -8.15 -21.40
CA LYS A 55 0.28 -7.80 -20.22
C LYS A 55 1.05 -7.93 -18.91
N ILE A 56 1.75 -9.04 -18.71
CA ILE A 56 2.48 -9.32 -17.46
C ILE A 56 3.89 -8.74 -17.42
N HIS A 57 4.35 -8.11 -18.51
CA HIS A 57 5.69 -7.57 -18.60
C HIS A 57 5.88 -6.42 -17.61
N LYS A 58 6.85 -6.57 -16.71
CA LYS A 58 7.15 -5.57 -15.67
C LYS A 58 7.88 -4.38 -16.28
N ILE A 59 7.31 -3.19 -16.09
CA ILE A 59 7.87 -1.93 -16.61
C ILE A 59 8.57 -1.07 -15.54
N GLY A 60 8.40 -1.44 -14.27
CA GLY A 60 9.08 -0.81 -13.15
C GLY A 60 8.38 -0.97 -11.80
N ALA A 61 8.83 -0.19 -10.83
CA ALA A 61 8.18 -0.08 -9.53
C ALA A 61 6.95 0.82 -9.60
N ALA A 62 5.88 0.44 -8.90
CA ALA A 62 4.73 1.29 -8.66
C ALA A 62 5.10 2.41 -7.65
N PRO A 63 4.34 3.52 -7.59
CA PRO A 63 4.61 4.55 -6.59
C PRO A 63 4.45 4.01 -5.16
N ALA A 64 4.94 4.77 -4.17
CA ALA A 64 4.63 4.46 -2.78
C ALA A 64 3.10 4.52 -2.53
N PRO A 65 2.56 3.76 -1.57
CA PRO A 65 1.13 3.82 -1.25
C PRO A 65 0.65 5.25 -0.97
N GLY A 66 -0.50 5.62 -1.52
CA GLY A 66 -1.05 6.97 -1.42
C GLY A 66 -0.30 8.04 -2.23
N LYS A 67 0.60 7.63 -3.15
CA LYS A 67 1.38 8.53 -4.01
C LYS A 67 1.10 8.28 -5.48
N THR A 68 1.52 9.26 -6.28
CA THR A 68 1.35 9.29 -7.72
C THR A 68 2.70 9.48 -8.40
N ILE A 69 2.90 8.83 -9.54
CA ILE A 69 4.00 9.09 -10.47
C ILE A 69 3.45 9.28 -11.89
N SER A 70 4.26 9.88 -12.75
CA SER A 70 3.97 10.01 -14.18
C SER A 70 4.90 9.12 -14.98
N VAL A 71 4.35 8.32 -15.89
CA VAL A 71 5.07 7.39 -16.74
C VAL A 71 4.98 7.85 -18.20
N ASP A 72 6.13 8.10 -18.84
CA ASP A 72 6.22 8.50 -20.25
C ASP A 72 6.00 7.29 -21.17
N ALA A 73 5.00 7.37 -22.04
CA ALA A 73 4.64 6.31 -22.99
C ALA A 73 5.79 5.97 -23.96
N ARG A 74 6.54 6.97 -24.45
CA ARG A 74 7.67 6.77 -25.37
C ARG A 74 8.79 5.97 -24.71
N ARG A 75 9.01 6.16 -23.41
CA ARG A 75 9.99 5.36 -22.65
C ARG A 75 9.56 3.89 -22.61
N ILE A 76 8.28 3.63 -22.36
CA ILE A 76 7.73 2.28 -22.31
C ILE A 76 7.78 1.61 -23.68
N ILE A 77 7.36 2.29 -24.74
CA ILE A 77 7.41 1.78 -26.11
C ILE A 77 8.84 1.33 -26.49
N ARG A 78 9.86 2.16 -26.19
CA ARG A 78 11.25 1.80 -26.44
C ARG A 78 11.70 0.58 -25.64
N GLU A 79 11.30 0.49 -24.38
CA GLU A 79 11.63 -0.66 -23.51
C GLU A 79 11.01 -1.97 -24.03
N VAL A 80 9.76 -1.91 -24.50
CA VAL A 80 9.04 -3.03 -25.09
C VAL A 80 9.75 -3.50 -26.37
N HIS A 81 10.02 -2.60 -27.32
CA HIS A 81 10.75 -2.98 -28.55
C HIS A 81 12.17 -3.47 -28.31
N ARG A 82 12.82 -3.08 -27.20
CA ARG A 82 14.13 -3.61 -26.81
C ARG A 82 14.05 -5.01 -26.21
N THR A 83 12.93 -5.34 -25.58
CA THR A 83 12.78 -6.60 -24.83
C THR A 83 12.18 -7.71 -25.69
N PHE A 84 11.36 -7.36 -26.67
CA PHE A 84 10.67 -8.30 -27.54
C PHE A 84 11.11 -8.07 -28.98
N ASP A 85 11.89 -9.00 -29.53
CA ASP A 85 12.48 -8.90 -30.87
C ASP A 85 11.48 -9.19 -32.01
N ASP A 86 10.42 -9.95 -31.74
CA ASP A 86 9.44 -10.43 -32.74
C ASP A 86 8.02 -9.99 -32.37
N LEU A 87 7.83 -8.66 -32.28
CA LEU A 87 6.50 -8.09 -32.09
C LEU A 87 5.82 -7.85 -33.44
N PRO A 88 4.51 -8.18 -33.57
CA PRO A 88 3.73 -7.73 -34.72
C PRO A 88 3.70 -6.19 -34.76
N GLU A 89 3.27 -5.62 -35.88
CA GLU A 89 3.09 -4.18 -35.98
C GLU A 89 2.05 -3.71 -34.94
N ILE A 90 2.54 -2.94 -33.96
CA ILE A 90 1.74 -2.40 -32.86
C ILE A 90 1.41 -0.94 -33.16
N ASN A 91 0.12 -0.62 -33.23
CA ASN A 91 -0.34 0.75 -33.25
C ASN A 91 -0.47 1.27 -31.81
N TRP A 92 0.43 2.17 -31.41
CA TRP A 92 0.42 2.76 -30.08
C TRP A 92 -0.38 4.06 -30.07
N THR A 93 -1.48 4.10 -29.32
CA THR A 93 -2.40 5.24 -29.22
C THR A 93 -2.58 5.69 -27.76
N GLY A 94 -3.34 6.77 -27.54
CA GLY A 94 -3.66 7.28 -26.20
C GLY A 94 -2.71 8.36 -25.70
N HIS A 95 -2.50 8.39 -24.37
CA HIS A 95 -1.84 9.51 -23.71
C HIS A 95 -0.32 9.38 -23.74
N ALA A 96 0.38 10.49 -24.00
CA ALA A 96 1.85 10.52 -23.98
C ALA A 96 2.44 10.32 -22.57
N THR A 97 1.63 10.55 -21.53
CA THR A 97 2.00 10.38 -20.13
C THR A 97 0.85 9.77 -19.36
N VAL A 98 1.12 8.69 -18.64
CA VAL A 98 0.15 8.01 -17.77
C VAL A 98 0.40 8.40 -16.32
N THR A 99 -0.65 8.88 -15.66
CA THR A 99 -0.61 9.18 -14.22
C THR A 99 -0.99 7.94 -13.42
N VAL A 100 -0.01 7.35 -12.73
CA VAL A 100 -0.21 6.14 -11.93
C VAL A 100 -0.35 6.53 -10.47
N TYR A 101 -1.51 6.28 -9.86
CA TYR A 101 -1.74 6.40 -8.42
C TYR A 101 -1.71 5.02 -7.79
N ARG A 102 -0.98 4.84 -6.69
CA ARG A 102 -1.06 3.61 -5.91
C ARG A 102 -1.98 3.81 -4.72
N LYS A 103 -3.05 3.02 -4.67
CA LYS A 103 -3.97 2.99 -3.54
C LYS A 103 -3.24 2.57 -2.26
N GLY A 104 -3.65 3.16 -1.14
CA GLY A 104 -3.13 2.82 0.16
C GLY A 104 -4.13 3.11 1.27
N ASN A 105 -3.99 2.39 2.36
CA ASN A 105 -4.76 2.58 3.59
C ASN A 105 -4.11 3.69 4.42
N ARG A 106 -4.86 4.77 4.67
CA ARG A 106 -4.37 5.91 5.43
C ARG A 106 -4.44 5.61 6.93
N ILE A 107 -3.30 5.68 7.62
CA ILE A 107 -3.18 5.56 9.08
C ILE A 107 -3.01 6.95 9.69
N THR A 108 -3.85 7.24 10.68
CA THR A 108 -3.97 8.51 11.39
C THR A 108 -3.51 8.38 12.84
N GLY A 109 -3.28 9.52 13.49
CA GLY A 109 -2.97 9.55 14.91
C GLY A 109 -4.07 8.95 15.80
N SER A 110 -5.34 9.18 15.45
CA SER A 110 -6.49 8.60 16.17
C SER A 110 -6.53 7.07 16.07
N GLU A 111 -6.18 6.50 14.91
CA GLU A 111 -6.09 5.05 14.76
C GLU A 111 -4.95 4.46 15.60
N ILE A 112 -3.83 5.17 15.72
CA ILE A 112 -2.72 4.77 16.59
C ILE A 112 -3.13 4.80 18.07
N ASP A 113 -3.85 5.84 18.49
CA ASP A 113 -4.39 5.93 19.85
C ASP A 113 -5.37 4.78 20.16
N GLN A 114 -6.24 4.45 19.20
CA GLN A 114 -7.16 3.33 19.31
C GLN A 114 -6.41 1.98 19.38
N LEU A 115 -5.38 1.77 18.55
CA LEU A 115 -4.54 0.56 18.59
C LEU A 115 -3.87 0.39 19.96
N LEU A 116 -3.35 1.47 20.54
CA LEU A 116 -2.76 1.43 21.88
C LEU A 116 -3.82 1.15 22.95
N THR A 117 -5.00 1.78 22.85
CA THR A 117 -6.14 1.52 23.74
C THR A 117 -6.53 0.05 23.74
N ASP A 118 -6.66 -0.56 22.56
CA ASP A 118 -7.06 -1.95 22.41
C ASP A 118 -5.95 -2.92 22.84
N TYR A 119 -4.68 -2.54 22.65
CA TYR A 119 -3.56 -3.27 23.24
C TYR A 119 -3.62 -3.29 24.77
N LEU A 120 -3.86 -2.15 25.41
CA LEU A 120 -3.95 -2.06 26.87
C LEU A 120 -5.15 -2.86 27.40
N LYS A 121 -6.32 -2.78 26.75
CA LYS A 121 -7.49 -3.59 27.09
C LYS A 121 -7.20 -5.10 27.01
N ARG A 122 -6.52 -5.56 25.96
CA ARG A 122 -6.13 -6.97 25.81
C ARG A 122 -5.12 -7.43 26.87
N ASN A 123 -4.39 -6.51 27.48
CA ASN A 123 -3.41 -6.79 28.53
C ASN A 123 -3.95 -6.49 29.94
N ASN A 124 -5.27 -6.32 30.11
CA ASN A 124 -5.86 -5.84 31.36
C ASN A 124 -5.54 -6.70 32.59
N ASP A 125 -5.37 -8.01 32.41
CA ASP A 125 -5.03 -8.95 33.49
C ASP A 125 -3.69 -8.59 34.16
N LYS A 126 -2.77 -7.94 33.45
CA LYS A 126 -1.49 -7.48 33.99
C LYS A 126 -1.63 -6.34 35.01
N PHE A 127 -2.79 -5.67 35.05
CA PHE A 127 -2.99 -4.46 35.85
C PHE A 127 -3.70 -4.70 37.18
N ARG A 128 -4.02 -5.95 37.54
CA ARG A 128 -4.61 -6.32 38.84
C ARG A 128 -5.81 -5.45 39.27
N GLY A 129 -6.67 -5.10 38.31
CA GLY A 129 -7.86 -4.27 38.54
C GLY A 129 -7.59 -2.76 38.65
N ALA A 130 -6.37 -2.30 38.42
CA ALA A 130 -6.08 -0.86 38.30
C ALA A 130 -6.70 -0.29 37.03
N GLN A 131 -7.22 0.93 37.12
CA GLN A 131 -7.63 1.70 35.95
C GLN A 131 -6.38 2.19 35.22
N VAL A 132 -6.18 1.75 33.98
CA VAL A 132 -5.07 2.21 33.15
C VAL A 132 -5.51 3.39 32.29
N LYS A 133 -4.66 4.42 32.27
CA LYS A 133 -4.76 5.54 31.33
C LYS A 133 -3.47 5.66 30.55
N HIS A 134 -3.58 6.09 29.31
CA HIS A 134 -2.45 6.46 28.49
C HIS A 134 -2.59 7.88 27.94
N THR A 135 -1.46 8.48 27.61
CA THR A 135 -1.40 9.77 26.93
C THR A 135 -0.25 9.73 25.95
N ILE A 136 -0.52 10.00 24.67
CA ILE A 136 0.51 10.08 23.64
C ILE A 136 1.00 11.53 23.58
N GLU A 137 2.30 11.74 23.76
CA GLU A 137 2.88 13.09 23.84
C GLU A 137 2.94 13.77 22.46
N SER A 138 3.18 12.98 21.41
CA SER A 138 3.16 13.46 20.03
C SER A 138 2.69 12.35 19.10
N LEU A 139 1.58 12.60 18.40
CA LEU A 139 1.09 11.71 17.34
C LEU A 139 1.92 11.91 16.06
N PRO A 140 2.24 10.84 15.33
CA PRO A 140 2.93 10.97 14.05
C PRO A 140 1.99 11.57 13.00
N ALA A 141 2.59 12.20 11.99
CA ALA A 141 1.84 12.64 10.81
C ALA A 141 1.18 11.44 10.11
N PRO A 142 -0.03 11.61 9.53
CA PRO A 142 -0.70 10.53 8.81
C PRO A 142 0.18 9.97 7.69
N PHE A 143 0.11 8.65 7.49
CA PHE A 143 0.86 7.95 6.45
C PHE A 143 0.00 6.88 5.79
N TYR A 144 0.47 6.36 4.66
CA TYR A 144 -0.24 5.32 3.92
C TYR A 144 0.51 4.00 4.00
N LEU A 145 -0.23 2.92 4.18
CA LEU A 145 0.24 1.54 4.04
C LEU A 145 -0.37 0.92 2.77
N PRO A 146 0.25 -0.13 2.20
CA PRO A 146 -0.36 -0.90 1.12
C PRO A 146 -1.73 -1.47 1.52
N THR A 147 -2.56 -1.78 0.53
CA THR A 147 -3.77 -2.60 0.74
C THR A 147 -3.37 -4.04 1.09
N GLY A 148 -4.24 -4.75 1.81
CA GLY A 148 -3.99 -6.13 2.27
C GLY A 148 -4.47 -6.34 3.71
N THR A 149 -4.16 -7.52 4.26
CA THR A 149 -4.47 -7.86 5.66
C THR A 149 -3.54 -7.10 6.60
N PHE A 150 -4.12 -6.25 7.44
CA PHE A 150 -3.40 -5.35 8.33
C PHE A 150 -3.17 -5.95 9.71
N GLU A 151 -1.93 -5.87 10.19
CA GLU A 151 -1.55 -6.24 11.55
C GLU A 151 -0.62 -5.17 12.17
N CYS A 152 -0.73 -4.98 13.49
CA CYS A 152 0.14 -4.08 14.23
C CYS A 152 0.60 -4.73 15.54
N ASP A 153 1.90 -4.99 15.65
CA ASP A 153 2.51 -5.42 16.91
C ASP A 153 2.90 -4.19 17.74
N ILE A 154 2.55 -4.22 19.02
CA ILE A 154 2.81 -3.15 19.97
C ILE A 154 3.78 -3.66 21.03
N ILE A 155 4.93 -3.00 21.12
CA ILE A 155 6.04 -3.37 22.01
C ILE A 155 6.35 -2.18 22.92
N PRO A 156 5.89 -2.19 24.18
CA PRO A 156 6.24 -1.18 25.17
C PRO A 156 7.73 -1.25 25.54
N ALA A 157 8.34 -0.09 25.81
CA ALA A 157 9.73 -0.03 26.24
C ALA A 157 9.95 -0.69 27.62
N ASN A 158 8.94 -0.66 28.51
CA ASN A 158 8.95 -1.41 29.75
C ASN A 158 8.11 -2.69 29.58
N PRO A 159 8.67 -3.91 29.78
CA PRO A 159 7.91 -5.16 29.73
C PRO A 159 6.70 -5.24 30.68
N GLN A 160 6.74 -4.47 31.78
CA GLN A 160 5.61 -4.34 32.71
C GLN A 160 4.50 -3.43 32.19
N ILE A 161 4.67 -2.83 31.00
CA ILE A 161 3.78 -1.89 30.32
C ILE A 161 3.65 -0.55 31.07
N ILE A 162 3.24 -0.57 32.34
CA ILE A 162 3.12 0.59 33.21
C ILE A 162 4.48 1.28 33.37
N GLY A 163 4.48 2.61 33.31
CA GLY A 163 5.71 3.40 33.35
C GLY A 163 6.52 3.38 32.05
N SER A 164 6.03 2.74 30.98
CA SER A 164 6.61 2.90 29.65
C SER A 164 6.51 4.36 29.21
N LYS A 165 7.65 4.93 28.79
CA LYS A 165 7.75 6.27 28.19
C LYS A 165 7.64 6.25 26.65
N ARG A 166 7.71 5.04 26.09
CA ARG A 166 7.81 4.82 24.66
C ARG A 166 7.19 3.48 24.30
N VAL A 167 6.55 3.44 23.13
CA VAL A 167 5.96 2.24 22.56
C VAL A 167 6.34 2.15 21.09
N SER A 168 6.85 1.00 20.67
CA SER A 168 7.15 0.69 19.28
C SER A 168 5.94 0.01 18.64
N LEU A 169 5.55 0.49 17.47
CA LEU A 169 4.50 -0.07 16.61
C LEU A 169 5.15 -0.62 15.35
N ILE A 170 4.95 -1.91 15.10
CA ILE A 170 5.42 -2.63 13.92
C ILE A 170 4.20 -2.96 13.06
N PHE A 171 4.06 -2.24 11.96
CA PHE A 171 2.97 -2.44 11.01
C PHE A 171 3.34 -3.47 9.98
N LYS A 172 2.48 -4.48 9.82
CA LYS A 172 2.59 -5.51 8.79
C LYS A 172 1.38 -5.49 7.88
N VAL A 173 1.64 -5.79 6.61
CA VAL A 173 0.60 -6.04 5.61
C VAL A 173 0.93 -7.39 4.97
N ASP A 174 -0.04 -8.30 4.97
CA ASP A 174 0.10 -9.67 4.48
C ASP A 174 1.31 -10.40 5.11
N GLY A 175 1.48 -10.25 6.42
CA GLY A 175 2.56 -10.85 7.21
C GLY A 175 3.94 -10.21 7.03
N LYS A 176 4.10 -9.22 6.13
CA LYS A 176 5.39 -8.54 5.89
C LYS A 176 5.46 -7.22 6.64
N VAL A 177 6.58 -6.96 7.32
CA VAL A 177 6.84 -5.68 7.99
C VAL A 177 6.97 -4.57 6.95
N ILE A 178 6.09 -3.57 7.02
CA ILE A 178 6.07 -2.43 6.11
C ILE A 178 6.64 -1.18 6.78
N LYS A 179 6.31 -0.96 8.05
CA LYS A 179 6.70 0.27 8.75
C LYS A 179 6.88 0.05 10.24
N ASN A 180 7.98 0.57 10.77
CA ASN A 180 8.25 0.61 12.20
C ASN A 180 8.25 2.06 12.66
N LEU A 181 7.52 2.36 13.74
CA LEU A 181 7.55 3.67 14.36
C LEU A 181 7.54 3.56 15.87
N SER A 182 8.08 4.57 16.55
CA SER A 182 8.14 4.59 18.01
C SER A 182 7.56 5.90 18.52
N ILE A 183 6.46 5.81 19.27
CA ILE A 183 5.76 6.96 19.84
C ILE A 183 6.15 7.17 21.30
N HIS A 184 6.23 8.44 21.70
CA HIS A 184 6.35 8.82 23.09
C HIS A 184 4.97 8.82 23.73
N CYS A 185 4.86 8.13 24.86
CA CYS A 185 3.61 8.05 25.59
C CYS A 185 3.88 7.89 27.08
N ARG A 186 2.86 8.15 27.88
CA ARG A 186 2.83 7.84 29.30
C ARG A 186 1.73 6.83 29.54
N ILE A 187 2.04 5.78 30.30
CA ILE A 187 1.07 4.75 30.69
C ILE A 187 1.05 4.68 32.21
N GLU A 188 -0.11 5.00 32.78
CA GLU A 188 -0.32 5.17 34.22
C GLU A 188 -1.41 4.23 34.71
N ALA A 189 -1.21 3.66 35.89
CA ALA A 189 -2.17 2.80 36.55
C ALA A 189 -2.68 3.49 37.82
N TYR A 190 -3.99 3.58 37.95
CA TYR A 190 -4.67 4.16 39.10
C TYR A 190 -5.40 3.06 39.86
N ALA A 191 -5.02 2.85 41.12
CA ALA A 191 -5.66 1.90 42.00
C ALA A 191 -5.92 2.54 43.36
N LYS A 192 -6.95 2.06 44.06
CA LYS A 192 -7.14 2.40 45.47
C LYS A 192 -6.10 1.63 46.28
N VAL A 193 -5.29 2.36 47.03
CA VAL A 193 -4.25 1.79 47.90
C VAL A 193 -4.48 2.24 49.34
N VAL A 194 -4.13 1.37 50.30
CA VAL A 194 -4.15 1.72 51.71
C VAL A 194 -2.83 2.43 52.03
N VAL A 195 -2.94 3.64 52.58
CA VAL A 195 -1.79 4.43 53.04
C VAL A 195 -1.86 4.61 54.56
N ALA A 196 -0.71 4.58 55.22
CA ALA A 196 -0.65 4.83 56.64
C ALA A 196 -1.03 6.28 56.93
N ARG A 197 -2.06 6.50 57.76
CA ARG A 197 -2.46 7.86 58.18
C ARG A 197 -1.46 8.47 59.16
N ASN A 198 -0.87 7.63 60.01
CA ASN A 198 0.02 8.01 61.10
C ASN A 198 1.32 7.20 61.01
N ARG A 199 2.37 7.69 61.70
CA ARG A 199 3.63 6.94 61.85
C ARG A 199 3.35 5.63 62.59
N ILE A 200 3.66 4.51 61.94
CA ILE A 200 3.55 3.17 62.53
C ILE A 200 4.86 2.83 63.23
N LYS A 201 4.80 2.42 64.51
CA LYS A 201 6.00 1.98 65.24
C LYS A 201 6.40 0.58 64.77
N TYR A 202 7.71 0.30 64.77
CA TYR A 202 8.23 -1.04 64.51
C TYR A 202 7.57 -2.07 65.44
N GLY A 203 7.17 -3.22 64.89
CA GLY A 203 6.45 -4.27 65.63
C GLY A 203 4.94 -4.08 65.77
N THR A 204 4.36 -3.02 65.19
CA THR A 204 2.90 -2.80 65.22
C THR A 204 2.21 -3.71 64.20
N ILE A 205 1.27 -4.54 64.65
CA ILE A 205 0.41 -5.36 63.78
C ILE A 205 -0.68 -4.46 63.18
N LEU A 206 -0.79 -4.48 61.85
CA LEU A 206 -1.84 -3.77 61.12
C LEU A 206 -3.09 -4.65 61.02
N ASN A 207 -4.18 -4.17 61.59
CA ASN A 207 -5.50 -4.78 61.45
C ASN A 207 -6.32 -4.01 60.39
N PRO A 208 -7.30 -4.66 59.73
CA PRO A 208 -8.17 -4.03 58.73
C PRO A 208 -8.88 -2.77 59.22
#